data_AF-A0A0A0L0S2-F1
#
_entry.id   AF-A0A0A0L0S2-F1
#
_cell.length_a   1.000
_cell.length_b   1.000
_cell.length_c   1.000
_cell.angle_alpha   90.00
_cell.angle_beta   90.00
_cell.angle_gamma   90.00
#
_symmetry.space_group_name_H-M   'P 1'
#
loop_
_entity.id
_entity.type
_entity.pdbx_description
1 polymer ?
#
loop_
_entity_poly.entity_id
_entity_poly.type
_entity_poly.pdbx_seq_one_letter_code
_entity_poly.pdbx_strand_id
1 'polypeptide(L)'
;MSELPDELWNQILQIGVKTYALTYKDLCCVSISSPRLRRLSDHDSLWSHLLFSDYPSSSSSFPSSASSSKSLYKIRLERDRYRKKAAHTRAVLRKESQIAEHYRRVSQLEERLIEETGKWTTSFTEFSNLRTVREATVALNVWQPEVIRARQKQIVEQCSVSVDSRLRTLDMELKLCKQQIAIFQKALKDEKKRLELAKEELTSLKYHPLKDHKYMNSSNNDTHIKRRSKDAINSKVKQLRST
;
A
#
# COMPACT_ATOMS: atom_id res chain seq x y z
N MET A 1 20.03 7.07 -59.36
CA MET A 1 18.64 6.80 -58.93
C MET A 1 17.93 8.14 -58.86
N SER A 2 16.83 8.30 -59.59
CA SER A 2 16.09 9.55 -59.76
C SER A 2 15.71 10.12 -58.40
N GLU A 3 16.47 11.12 -57.96
CA GLU A 3 16.25 11.79 -56.69
C GLU A 3 14.98 12.66 -56.84
N LEU A 4 13.85 12.13 -56.36
CA LEU A 4 12.58 12.85 -56.31
C LEU A 4 12.79 14.27 -55.72
N PRO A 5 12.31 15.35 -56.35
CA PRO A 5 12.48 16.73 -55.87
C PRO A 5 12.05 16.97 -54.40
N ASP A 6 12.68 17.94 -53.74
CA ASP A 6 12.39 18.30 -52.34
C ASP A 6 10.93 18.75 -52.15
N GLU A 7 10.35 19.39 -53.17
CA GLU A 7 8.97 19.85 -53.20
C GLU A 7 7.98 18.68 -53.16
N LEU A 8 8.26 17.61 -53.91
CA LEU A 8 7.41 16.42 -53.92
C LEU A 8 7.52 15.64 -52.61
N TRP A 9 8.73 15.53 -52.04
CA TRP A 9 8.89 14.94 -50.71
C TRP A 9 8.15 15.73 -49.63
N ASN A 10 8.19 17.06 -49.68
CA ASN A 10 7.48 17.90 -48.73
C ASN A 10 5.96 17.73 -48.87
N GLN A 11 5.43 17.67 -50.09
CA GLN A 11 4.02 17.39 -50.34
C GLN A 11 3.61 16.00 -49.83
N ILE A 12 4.43 14.96 -50.07
CA ILE A 12 4.16 13.60 -49.59
C ILE A 12 4.10 13.58 -48.06
N LEU A 13 5.07 14.20 -47.37
CA LEU A 13 5.09 14.27 -45.91
C LEU A 13 3.91 15.07 -45.38
N GLN A 14 3.55 16.17 -46.02
CA GLN A 14 2.44 17.01 -45.60
C GLN A 14 1.09 16.30 -45.78
N ILE A 15 0.88 15.58 -46.88
CA ILE A 15 -0.31 14.75 -47.11
C ILE A 15 -0.37 13.63 -46.07
N GLY A 16 0.75 12.96 -45.80
CA GLY A 16 0.81 11.89 -44.80
C GLY A 16 0.47 12.35 -43.38
N VAL A 17 0.93 13.54 -42.99
CA VAL A 17 0.58 14.14 -41.68
C VAL A 17 -0.89 14.60 -41.65
N LYS A 18 -1.41 15.18 -42.74
CA LYS A 18 -2.82 15.61 -42.84
C LYS A 18 -3.82 14.44 -42.81
N THR A 19 -3.41 13.30 -43.36
CA THR A 19 -4.23 12.07 -43.42
C THR A 19 -4.05 11.16 -42.21
N TYR A 20 -3.30 11.58 -41.18
CA TYR A 20 -2.95 10.78 -40.00
C TYR A 20 -2.15 9.50 -40.30
N ALA A 21 -1.65 9.34 -41.52
CA ALA A 21 -0.83 8.20 -41.94
C ALA A 21 0.59 8.26 -41.38
N LEU A 22 1.10 9.47 -41.10
CA LEU A 22 2.41 9.70 -40.49
C LEU A 22 2.26 10.33 -39.11
N THR A 23 2.75 9.64 -38.09
CA THR A 23 2.82 10.16 -36.71
C THR A 23 4.14 10.88 -36.45
N TYR A 24 4.24 11.58 -35.31
CA TYR A 24 5.49 12.20 -34.87
C TYR A 24 6.66 11.21 -34.76
N LYS A 25 6.39 9.91 -34.52
CA LYS A 25 7.41 8.86 -34.44
C LYS A 25 8.00 8.59 -35.81
N ASP A 26 7.15 8.50 -36.82
CA ASP A 26 7.54 8.22 -38.20
C ASP A 26 8.34 9.38 -38.77
N LEU A 27 7.94 10.62 -38.46
CA LEU A 27 8.67 11.83 -38.83
C LEU A 27 10.07 11.87 -38.17
N CYS A 28 10.18 11.43 -36.91
CA CYS A 28 11.46 11.25 -36.25
C CYS A 28 12.30 10.14 -36.89
N CYS A 29 11.71 9.01 -37.30
CA CYS A 29 12.42 7.94 -38.01
C CYS A 29 12.97 8.43 -39.37
N VAL A 30 12.14 9.14 -40.15
CA VAL A 30 12.52 9.76 -41.43
C VAL A 30 13.68 10.75 -41.25
N SER A 31 13.70 11.50 -40.14
CA SER A 31 14.77 12.44 -39.83
C SER A 31 16.13 11.78 -39.54
N ILE A 32 16.13 10.49 -39.18
CA ILE A 32 17.34 9.71 -38.90
C ILE A 32 17.85 9.04 -40.18
N SER A 33 16.97 8.72 -41.13
CA SER A 33 17.30 7.97 -42.33
C SER A 33 18.24 8.71 -43.30
N SER A 34 18.10 10.03 -43.48
CA SER A 34 19.04 10.81 -44.30
C SER A 34 19.13 12.29 -43.91
N PRO A 35 20.25 12.98 -44.18
CA PRO A 35 20.39 14.42 -43.93
C PRO A 35 19.37 15.25 -44.72
N ARG A 36 19.06 14.83 -45.95
CA ARG A 36 18.08 15.48 -46.83
C ARG A 36 16.67 15.40 -46.24
N LEU A 37 16.25 14.20 -45.82
CA LEU A 37 14.96 13.97 -45.17
C LEU A 37 14.88 14.62 -43.79
N ARG A 38 15.99 14.75 -43.07
CA ARG A 38 16.05 15.52 -41.82
C ARG A 38 15.62 16.97 -42.02
N ARG A 39 16.19 17.67 -43.02
CA ARG A 39 15.79 19.06 -43.33
C ARG A 39 14.31 19.17 -43.66
N LEU A 40 13.79 18.24 -44.46
CA LEU A 40 12.38 18.21 -44.86
C LEU A 40 11.45 17.90 -43.69
N SER A 41 11.84 16.98 -42.80
CA SER A 41 11.09 16.63 -41.60
C SER A 41 11.07 17.76 -40.56
N ASP A 42 12.01 18.70 -40.64
CA ASP A 42 12.14 19.84 -39.71
C ASP A 42 11.27 21.04 -40.11
N HIS A 43 10.52 20.97 -41.23
CA HIS A 43 9.62 22.04 -41.66
C HIS A 43 8.52 22.34 -40.64
N ASP A 44 8.35 23.62 -40.32
CA ASP A 44 7.45 24.10 -39.27
C ASP A 44 5.97 23.81 -39.53
N SER A 45 5.56 23.75 -40.80
CA SER A 45 4.20 23.43 -41.25
C SER A 45 3.76 22.00 -40.88
N LEU A 46 4.70 21.03 -40.86
CA LEU A 46 4.42 19.65 -40.47
C LEU A 46 4.16 19.56 -38.96
N TRP A 47 5.02 20.19 -38.17
CA TRP A 47 4.91 20.16 -36.71
C TRP A 47 3.75 21.01 -36.18
N SER A 48 3.41 22.12 -36.84
CA SER A 48 2.24 22.93 -36.48
C SER A 48 0.93 22.17 -36.74
N HIS A 49 0.84 21.43 -37.85
CA HIS A 49 -0.32 20.57 -38.12
C HIS A 49 -0.43 19.45 -37.07
N LEU A 50 0.67 18.75 -36.76
CA LEU A 50 0.70 17.73 -35.69
C LEU A 50 0.31 18.34 -34.33
N LEU A 51 0.78 19.55 -34.02
CA LEU A 51 0.48 20.24 -32.78
C LEU A 51 -1.02 20.56 -32.65
N PHE A 52 -1.63 21.04 -33.74
CA PHE A 52 -3.07 21.37 -33.78
C PHE A 52 -3.93 20.11 -33.71
N SER A 53 -3.52 19.06 -34.41
CA SER A 53 -4.19 17.76 -34.43
C SER A 53 -4.16 17.05 -33.08
N ASP A 54 -2.97 16.92 -32.47
CA ASP A 54 -2.78 16.13 -31.25
C ASP A 54 -3.13 16.91 -29.97
N TYR A 55 -3.08 18.24 -30.03
CA TYR A 55 -3.34 19.13 -28.88
C TYR A 55 -4.29 20.29 -29.23
N PRO A 56 -5.54 20.00 -29.64
CA PRO A 56 -6.49 21.01 -30.12
C PRO A 56 -6.89 22.05 -29.05
N SER A 57 -6.86 21.68 -27.77
CA SER A 57 -7.35 22.52 -26.65
C SER A 57 -6.32 23.49 -26.06
N SER A 58 -5.21 23.78 -26.73
CA SER A 58 -4.06 24.49 -26.12
C SER A 58 -3.55 25.68 -26.94
N SER A 59 -4.42 26.33 -27.70
CA SER A 59 -4.08 27.48 -28.57
C SER A 59 -3.78 28.78 -27.84
N SER A 60 -3.99 28.90 -26.52
CA SER A 60 -3.97 30.20 -25.83
C SER A 60 -2.72 30.50 -25.00
N SER A 61 -1.66 29.69 -25.06
CA SER A 61 -0.42 29.97 -24.31
C SER A 61 0.80 29.51 -25.09
N PHE A 62 1.05 30.14 -26.23
CA PHE A 62 2.31 30.02 -26.93
C PHE A 62 3.34 30.94 -26.28
N PRO A 63 4.50 30.44 -25.84
CA PRO A 63 5.64 31.31 -25.59
C PRO A 63 6.02 32.01 -26.90
N SER A 64 6.39 33.27 -26.76
CA SER A 64 7.05 34.18 -27.71
C SER A 64 7.47 33.60 -29.06
N SER A 65 7.22 34.37 -30.12
CA SER A 65 7.44 34.14 -31.57
C SER A 65 8.84 33.66 -32.03
N ALA A 66 9.72 33.24 -31.12
CA ALA A 66 11.07 32.76 -31.37
C ALA A 66 11.22 31.22 -31.33
N SER A 67 10.18 30.47 -30.94
CA SER A 67 10.27 29.00 -30.77
C SER A 67 9.66 28.25 -31.97
N SER A 68 10.40 27.33 -32.59
CA SER A 68 9.88 26.49 -33.68
C SER A 68 8.73 25.59 -33.21
N SER A 69 7.76 25.31 -34.08
CA SER A 69 6.62 24.42 -33.82
C SER A 69 7.07 23.03 -33.35
N LYS A 70 8.23 22.55 -33.85
CA LYS A 70 8.88 21.31 -33.38
C LYS A 70 9.29 21.37 -31.90
N SER A 71 9.89 22.48 -31.46
CA SER A 71 10.28 22.67 -30.06
C SER A 71 9.06 22.73 -29.12
N LEU A 72 7.99 23.40 -29.56
CA LEU A 72 6.73 23.48 -28.83
C LEU A 72 6.06 22.10 -28.70
N TYR A 73 6.02 21.35 -29.80
CA TYR A 73 5.51 19.97 -29.80
C TYR A 73 6.30 19.09 -28.82
N LYS A 74 7.64 19.19 -28.82
CA LYS A 74 8.50 18.46 -27.87
C LYS A 74 8.17 18.79 -26.42
N ILE A 75 8.06 20.08 -26.07
CA ILE A 75 7.71 20.52 -24.70
C ILE A 75 6.34 19.97 -24.28
N ARG A 76 5.34 19.98 -25.18
CA ARG A 76 4.00 19.46 -24.88
C ARG A 76 3.99 17.95 -24.68
N LEU A 77 4.69 17.21 -25.55
CA LEU A 77 4.85 15.77 -25.43
C LEU A 77 5.51 15.39 -24.09
N GLU A 78 6.56 16.11 -23.71
CA GLU A 78 7.21 15.93 -22.41
C GLU A 78 6.23 16.22 -21.27
N ARG A 79 5.53 17.36 -21.30
CA ARG A 79 4.53 17.72 -20.29
C ARG A 79 3.41 16.68 -20.19
N ASP A 80 2.95 16.11 -21.29
CA ASP A 80 1.95 15.04 -21.29
C ASP A 80 2.49 13.75 -20.68
N ARG A 81 3.73 13.36 -21.03
CA ARG A 81 4.43 12.22 -20.40
C ARG A 81 4.57 12.42 -18.88
N TYR A 82 4.96 13.61 -18.43
CA TYR A 82 5.04 13.93 -17.01
C TYR A 82 3.66 13.87 -16.34
N ARG A 83 2.61 14.40 -16.99
CA ARG A 83 1.23 14.32 -16.50
C ARG A 83 0.77 12.86 -16.34
N LYS A 84 1.00 12.01 -17.33
CA LYS A 84 0.68 10.57 -17.28
C LYS A 84 1.43 9.86 -16.16
N LYS A 85 2.75 10.10 -16.03
CA LYS A 85 3.55 9.54 -14.94
C LYS A 85 3.06 10.01 -13.58
N ALA A 86 2.80 11.32 -13.41
CA ALA A 86 2.29 11.87 -12.16
C ALA A 86 0.90 11.32 -11.81
N ALA A 87 0.01 11.16 -12.79
CA ALA A 87 -1.30 10.54 -12.60
C ALA A 87 -1.17 9.09 -12.12
N HIS A 88 -0.28 8.32 -12.75
CA HIS A 88 0.05 6.96 -12.33
C HIS A 88 0.63 6.90 -10.92
N THR A 89 1.65 7.71 -10.60
CA THR A 89 2.22 7.78 -9.25
C THR A 89 1.17 8.14 -8.20
N ARG A 90 0.26 9.07 -8.49
CA ARG A 90 -0.85 9.39 -7.58
C ARG A 90 -1.81 8.22 -7.40
N ALA A 91 -2.12 7.47 -8.46
CA ALA A 91 -2.97 6.28 -8.35
C ALA A 91 -2.33 5.21 -7.44
N VAL A 92 -1.03 4.95 -7.61
CA VAL A 92 -0.25 4.04 -6.76
C VAL A 92 -0.27 4.50 -5.30
N LEU A 93 0.07 5.76 -5.04
CA LEU A 93 0.10 6.30 -3.67
C LEU A 93 -1.27 6.27 -2.99
N ARG A 94 -2.36 6.50 -3.73
CA ARG A 94 -3.73 6.36 -3.18
C ARG A 94 -4.03 4.93 -2.73
N LYS A 95 -3.61 3.93 -3.52
CA LYS A 95 -3.78 2.53 -3.15
C LYS A 95 -2.87 2.12 -2.00
N GLU A 96 -1.64 2.59 -1.95
CA GLU A 96 -0.74 2.38 -0.80
C GLU A 96 -1.33 2.99 0.49
N SER A 97 -1.90 4.20 0.39
CA SER A 97 -2.61 4.82 1.51
C SER A 97 -3.83 4.01 1.94
N GLN A 98 -4.60 3.46 1.01
CA GLN A 98 -5.73 2.58 1.32
C GLN A 98 -5.28 1.31 2.07
N ILE A 99 -4.17 0.70 1.64
CA ILE A 99 -3.58 -0.46 2.31
C ILE A 99 -3.16 -0.09 3.75
N ALA A 100 -2.50 1.05 3.94
CA ALA A 100 -2.11 1.52 5.28
C ALA A 100 -3.32 1.71 6.21
N GLU A 101 -4.43 2.23 5.69
CA GLU A 101 -5.69 2.34 6.44
C GLU A 101 -6.29 0.98 6.80
N HIS A 102 -6.25 0.00 5.89
CA HIS A 102 -6.67 -1.37 6.21
C HIS A 102 -5.80 -1.99 7.30
N TYR A 103 -4.48 -1.78 7.28
CA TYR A 103 -3.60 -2.22 8.38
C TYR A 103 -4.00 -1.60 9.72
N ARG A 104 -4.24 -0.28 9.76
CA ARG A 104 -4.71 0.40 10.98
C ARG A 104 -6.03 -0.19 11.49
N ARG A 105 -7.00 -0.43 10.61
CA ARG A 105 -8.27 -1.05 10.97
C ARG A 105 -8.11 -2.46 11.51
N VAL A 106 -7.23 -3.27 10.91
CA VAL A 106 -6.94 -4.62 11.40
C VAL A 106 -6.36 -4.55 12.81
N SER A 107 -5.37 -3.70 13.06
CA SER A 107 -4.79 -3.52 14.41
C SER A 107 -5.84 -3.09 15.43
N GLN A 108 -6.70 -2.12 15.11
CA GLN A 108 -7.78 -1.68 15.99
C GLN A 108 -8.78 -2.80 16.31
N LEU A 109 -9.12 -3.65 15.32
CA LEU A 109 -10.00 -4.80 15.55
C LEU A 109 -9.33 -5.87 16.41
N GLU A 110 -8.02 -6.08 16.24
CA GLU A 110 -7.24 -7.01 17.06
C GLU A 110 -7.15 -6.53 18.52
N GLU A 111 -6.90 -5.24 18.75
CA GLU A 111 -6.92 -4.63 20.09
C GLU A 111 -8.29 -4.80 20.78
N ARG A 112 -9.39 -4.45 20.09
CA ARG A 112 -10.75 -4.63 20.62
C ARG A 112 -11.08 -6.09 20.91
N LEU A 113 -10.60 -7.01 20.07
CA LEU A 113 -10.78 -8.44 20.30
C LEU A 113 -10.08 -8.88 21.59
N ILE A 114 -8.84 -8.41 21.81
CA ILE A 114 -8.08 -8.69 23.03
C ILE A 114 -8.84 -8.13 24.26
N GLU A 115 -9.30 -6.88 24.20
CA GLU A 115 -10.08 -6.26 25.28
C GLU A 115 -11.33 -7.08 25.64
N GLU A 116 -12.12 -7.47 24.63
CA GLU A 116 -13.35 -8.26 24.87
C GLU A 116 -13.04 -9.67 25.39
N THR A 117 -11.97 -10.32 24.91
CA THR A 117 -11.55 -11.62 25.48
C THR A 117 -11.06 -11.48 26.92
N GLY A 118 -10.41 -10.36 27.26
CA GLY A 118 -10.02 -10.03 28.62
C GLY A 118 -11.24 -9.87 29.53
N LYS A 119 -12.22 -9.04 29.13
CA LYS A 119 -13.49 -8.87 29.85
C LYS A 119 -14.26 -10.17 30.02
N TRP A 120 -14.28 -11.00 28.97
CA TRP A 120 -14.90 -12.33 29.05
C TRP A 120 -14.20 -13.20 30.09
N THR A 121 -12.87 -13.22 30.11
CA THR A 121 -12.08 -14.05 31.04
C THR A 121 -12.28 -13.58 32.49
N THR A 122 -12.26 -12.28 32.76
CA THR A 122 -12.49 -11.73 34.11
C THR A 122 -13.92 -11.99 34.60
N SER A 123 -14.91 -11.81 33.72
CA SER A 123 -16.30 -12.11 34.05
C SER A 123 -16.50 -13.61 34.28
N PHE A 124 -15.78 -14.46 33.53
CA PHE A 124 -15.88 -15.91 33.62
C PHE A 124 -15.25 -16.44 34.93
N THR A 125 -14.12 -15.87 35.36
CA THR A 125 -13.51 -16.24 36.65
C THR A 125 -14.40 -15.81 37.82
N GLU A 126 -14.97 -14.60 37.77
CA GLU A 126 -15.95 -14.14 38.77
C GLU A 126 -17.19 -15.05 38.81
N PHE A 127 -17.74 -15.40 37.64
CA PHE A 127 -18.88 -16.30 37.54
C PHE A 127 -18.59 -17.67 38.16
N SER A 128 -17.40 -18.22 37.90
CA SER A 128 -16.96 -19.50 38.47
C SER A 128 -16.80 -19.42 39.98
N ASN A 129 -16.24 -18.32 40.50
CA ASN A 129 -16.09 -18.09 41.94
C ASN A 129 -17.45 -17.96 42.64
N LEU A 130 -18.42 -17.25 42.04
CA LEU A 130 -19.75 -17.14 42.63
C LEU A 130 -20.52 -18.46 42.57
N ARG A 131 -20.26 -19.30 41.57
CA ARG A 131 -20.83 -20.65 41.51
C ARG A 131 -20.32 -21.54 42.64
N THR A 132 -19.02 -21.49 42.97
CA THR A 132 -18.47 -22.26 44.10
C THR A 132 -19.03 -21.77 45.44
N VAL A 133 -19.28 -20.46 45.58
CA VAL A 133 -19.94 -19.88 46.76
C VAL A 133 -21.38 -20.38 46.86
N ARG A 134 -22.14 -20.36 45.75
CA ARG A 134 -23.51 -20.89 45.70
C ARG A 134 -23.55 -22.37 46.11
N GLU A 135 -22.63 -23.17 45.60
CA GLU A 135 -22.49 -24.59 45.95
C GLU A 135 -22.16 -24.77 47.44
N ALA A 136 -21.26 -23.95 48.00
CA ALA A 136 -20.95 -23.96 49.43
C ALA A 136 -22.16 -23.55 50.30
N THR A 137 -22.95 -22.55 49.88
CA THR A 137 -24.19 -22.14 50.57
C THR A 137 -25.21 -23.28 50.61
N VAL A 138 -25.41 -23.99 49.48
CA VAL A 138 -26.30 -25.14 49.42
C VAL A 138 -25.80 -26.28 50.31
N ALA A 139 -24.49 -26.52 50.32
CA ALA A 139 -23.86 -27.57 51.08
C ALA A 139 -24.02 -27.37 52.61
N LEU A 140 -23.96 -26.12 53.09
CA LEU A 140 -24.19 -25.79 54.51
C LEU A 140 -25.60 -26.17 55.01
N ASN A 141 -26.59 -26.31 54.13
CA ASN A 141 -27.95 -26.72 54.47
C ASN A 141 -28.08 -28.23 54.72
N VAL A 142 -27.03 -29.02 54.46
CA VAL A 142 -26.99 -30.46 54.66
C VAL A 142 -26.05 -30.79 55.83
N TRP A 143 -26.30 -31.90 56.53
CA TRP A 143 -25.39 -32.37 57.59
C TRP A 143 -24.00 -32.70 57.02
N GLN A 144 -22.95 -32.23 57.70
CA GLN A 144 -21.55 -32.44 57.31
C GLN A 144 -20.61 -32.44 58.52
N PRO A 145 -19.41 -33.04 58.40
CA PRO A 145 -18.34 -32.92 59.40
C PRO A 145 -17.89 -31.47 59.64
N GLU A 146 -17.51 -31.15 60.89
CA GLU A 146 -17.13 -29.81 61.36
C GLU A 146 -16.06 -29.14 60.49
N VAL A 147 -15.04 -29.90 60.07
CA VAL A 147 -13.91 -29.41 59.27
C VAL A 147 -14.37 -28.92 57.89
N ILE A 148 -15.31 -29.63 57.26
CA ILE A 148 -15.84 -29.28 55.93
C ILE A 148 -16.80 -28.10 56.07
N ARG A 149 -17.64 -28.10 57.11
CA ARG A 149 -18.56 -27.01 57.43
C ARG A 149 -17.80 -25.70 57.69
N ALA A 150 -16.72 -25.73 58.46
CA ALA A 150 -15.90 -24.54 58.75
C ALA A 150 -15.34 -23.91 57.46
N ARG A 151 -14.79 -24.74 56.55
CA ARG A 151 -14.29 -24.27 55.25
C ARG A 151 -15.39 -23.67 54.36
N GLN A 152 -16.55 -24.32 54.28
CA GLN A 152 -17.69 -23.81 53.50
C GLN A 152 -18.22 -22.49 54.07
N LYS A 153 -18.29 -22.38 55.40
CA LYS A 153 -18.71 -21.16 56.10
C LYS A 153 -17.76 -20.00 55.78
N GLN A 154 -16.45 -20.22 55.82
CA GLN A 154 -15.45 -19.23 55.45
C GLN A 154 -15.63 -18.73 54.00
N ILE A 155 -15.88 -19.63 53.04
CA ILE A 155 -16.09 -19.28 51.63
C ILE A 155 -17.34 -18.39 51.47
N VAL A 156 -18.43 -18.72 52.17
CA VAL A 156 -19.69 -17.96 52.08
C VAL A 156 -19.57 -16.60 52.79
N GLU A 157 -18.92 -16.54 53.95
CA GLU A 157 -18.71 -15.28 54.71
C GLU A 157 -17.85 -14.26 53.94
N GLN A 158 -16.95 -14.71 53.07
CA GLN A 158 -16.14 -13.83 52.22
C GLN A 158 -16.95 -13.16 51.09
N CYS A 159 -18.18 -13.60 50.82
CA CYS A 159 -19.05 -13.01 49.80
C CYS A 159 -20.08 -12.05 50.40
N SER A 160 -19.92 -10.76 50.11
CA SER A 160 -20.83 -9.69 50.57
C SER A 160 -21.99 -9.40 49.62
N VAL A 161 -22.01 -10.02 48.43
CA VAL A 161 -22.95 -9.72 47.35
C VAL A 161 -24.02 -10.81 47.23
N SER A 162 -25.23 -10.41 46.83
CA SER A 162 -26.29 -11.36 46.45
C SER A 162 -25.83 -12.23 45.27
N VAL A 163 -25.55 -13.51 45.55
CA VAL A 163 -24.95 -14.45 44.61
C VAL A 163 -25.84 -14.69 43.38
N ASP A 164 -27.14 -14.93 43.55
CA ASP A 164 -28.04 -15.26 42.44
C ASP A 164 -28.32 -14.07 41.51
N SER A 165 -28.37 -12.85 42.04
CA SER A 165 -28.54 -11.66 41.19
C SER A 165 -27.28 -11.40 40.36
N ARG A 166 -26.10 -11.45 40.99
CA ARG A 166 -24.83 -11.22 40.28
C ARG A 166 -24.53 -12.33 39.26
N LEU A 167 -24.83 -13.59 39.56
CA LEU A 167 -24.69 -14.70 38.59
C LEU A 167 -25.53 -14.47 37.32
N ARG A 168 -26.77 -13.99 37.45
CA ARG A 168 -27.63 -13.67 36.30
C ARG A 168 -27.05 -12.52 35.47
N THR A 169 -26.53 -11.49 36.11
CA THR A 169 -25.88 -10.37 35.41
C THR A 169 -24.64 -10.84 34.66
N LEU A 170 -23.76 -11.60 35.31
CA LEU A 170 -22.55 -12.17 34.70
C LEU A 170 -22.86 -13.10 33.54
N ASP A 171 -23.90 -13.93 33.63
CA ASP A 171 -24.33 -14.80 32.52
C ASP A 171 -24.71 -13.98 31.27
N MET A 172 -25.40 -12.86 31.47
CA MET A 172 -25.72 -11.93 30.37
C MET A 172 -24.48 -11.21 29.83
N GLU A 173 -23.58 -10.76 30.69
CA GLU A 173 -22.29 -10.15 30.29
C GLU A 173 -21.45 -11.13 29.44
N LEU A 174 -21.33 -12.40 29.88
CA LEU A 174 -20.62 -13.45 29.15
C LEU A 174 -21.22 -13.73 27.78
N LYS A 175 -22.56 -13.77 27.68
CA LYS A 175 -23.26 -13.92 26.40
C LYS A 175 -23.00 -12.75 25.47
N LEU A 176 -23.02 -11.51 25.98
CA LEU A 176 -22.73 -10.31 25.22
C LEU A 176 -21.27 -10.29 24.73
N CYS A 177 -20.29 -10.54 25.60
CA CYS A 177 -18.88 -10.62 25.21
C CYS A 177 -18.66 -11.70 24.14
N LYS A 178 -19.30 -12.87 24.28
CA LYS A 178 -19.23 -13.94 23.26
C LYS A 178 -19.76 -13.48 21.89
N GLN A 179 -20.87 -12.75 21.88
CA GLN A 179 -21.42 -12.17 20.64
C GLN A 179 -20.49 -11.11 20.05
N GLN A 180 -19.95 -10.21 20.88
CA GLN A 180 -19.04 -9.16 20.43
C GLN A 180 -17.73 -9.73 19.86
N ILE A 181 -17.15 -10.74 20.52
CA ILE A 181 -15.98 -11.49 20.03
C ILE A 181 -16.27 -12.07 18.64
N ALA A 182 -17.44 -12.70 18.44
CA ALA A 182 -17.81 -13.26 17.14
C ALA A 182 -17.96 -12.17 16.05
N ILE A 183 -18.53 -11.02 16.40
CA ILE A 183 -18.66 -9.87 15.50
C ILE A 183 -17.28 -9.34 15.10
N PHE A 184 -16.38 -9.13 16.05
CA PHE A 184 -15.02 -8.64 15.77
C PHE A 184 -14.20 -9.64 14.96
N GLN A 185 -14.30 -10.94 15.25
CA GLN A 185 -13.66 -11.98 14.45
C GLN A 185 -14.13 -11.98 13.00
N LYS A 186 -15.44 -11.79 12.76
CA LYS A 186 -15.98 -11.67 11.41
C LYS A 186 -15.46 -10.41 10.72
N ALA A 187 -15.55 -9.26 11.39
CA ALA A 187 -15.07 -7.98 10.86
C ALA A 187 -13.57 -8.03 10.49
N LEU A 188 -12.75 -8.68 11.33
CA LEU A 188 -11.33 -8.86 11.09
C LEU A 188 -11.08 -9.73 9.85
N LYS A 189 -11.80 -10.85 9.70
CA LYS A 189 -11.69 -11.70 8.50
C LYS A 189 -12.06 -10.92 7.24
N ASP A 190 -13.11 -10.12 7.29
CA ASP A 190 -13.56 -9.33 6.15
C ASP A 190 -12.55 -8.20 5.81
N GLU A 191 -12.00 -7.51 6.81
CA GLU A 191 -10.95 -6.50 6.60
C GLU A 191 -9.66 -7.11 6.05
N LYS A 192 -9.24 -8.29 6.52
CA LYS A 192 -8.07 -8.99 5.96
C LYS A 192 -8.29 -9.35 4.48
N LYS A 193 -9.50 -9.77 4.09
CA LYS A 193 -9.83 -9.98 2.66
C LYS A 193 -9.75 -8.68 1.85
N ARG A 194 -10.29 -7.58 2.36
CA ARG A 194 -10.21 -6.26 1.69
C ARG A 194 -8.76 -5.81 1.52
N LEU A 195 -7.93 -6.06 2.53
CA LEU A 195 -6.49 -5.78 2.51
C LEU A 195 -5.78 -6.56 1.39
N GLU A 196 -6.03 -7.87 1.27
CA GLU A 196 -5.42 -8.68 0.21
C GLU A 196 -5.85 -8.24 -1.19
N LEU A 197 -7.15 -7.96 -1.40
CA LEU A 197 -7.63 -7.41 -2.67
C LEU A 197 -6.94 -6.08 -3.02
N ALA A 198 -6.79 -5.18 -2.05
CA ALA A 198 -6.09 -3.91 -2.28
C ALA A 198 -4.60 -4.11 -2.61
N LYS A 199 -3.94 -5.13 -2.04
CA LYS A 199 -2.56 -5.50 -2.40
C LYS A 199 -2.47 -6.05 -3.81
N GLU A 200 -3.39 -6.92 -4.22
CA GLU A 200 -3.47 -7.44 -5.59
C GLU A 200 -3.71 -6.34 -6.62
N GLU A 201 -4.59 -5.39 -6.31
CA GLU A 201 -4.78 -4.21 -7.14
C GLU A 201 -3.49 -3.37 -7.23
N LEU A 202 -2.77 -3.20 -6.12
CA LEU A 202 -1.51 -2.46 -6.12
C LEU A 202 -0.43 -3.17 -6.95
N THR A 203 -0.33 -4.50 -6.89
CA THR A 203 0.62 -5.25 -7.72
C THR A 203 0.27 -5.13 -9.20
N SER A 204 -1.02 -5.20 -9.55
CA SER A 204 -1.50 -4.99 -10.92
C SER A 204 -1.18 -3.58 -11.43
N LEU A 205 -1.32 -2.55 -10.60
CA LEU A 205 -0.97 -1.17 -10.95
C LEU A 205 0.54 -1.00 -11.11
N LYS A 206 1.35 -1.64 -10.24
CA LYS A 206 2.82 -1.55 -10.31
C LYS A 206 3.41 -2.37 -11.46
N TYR A 207 2.66 -3.31 -12.02
CA TYR A 207 3.11 -4.18 -13.09
C TYR A 207 3.62 -3.38 -14.29
N HIS A 208 4.84 -3.69 -14.72
CA HIS A 208 5.43 -3.11 -15.91
C HIS A 208 6.13 -4.22 -16.69
N PRO A 209 5.66 -4.59 -17.90
CA PRO A 209 6.10 -5.77 -18.65
C PRO A 209 7.62 -5.90 -18.88
N LEU A 210 8.36 -4.80 -18.80
CA LEU A 210 9.81 -4.75 -19.04
C LEU A 210 10.65 -4.52 -17.76
N LYS A 211 10.04 -4.32 -16.58
CA LYS A 211 10.76 -4.08 -15.32
C LYS A 211 11.11 -5.36 -14.57
N ASP A 212 10.26 -6.38 -14.66
CA ASP A 212 10.44 -7.61 -13.87
C ASP A 212 11.69 -8.39 -14.31
N HIS A 213 12.18 -8.17 -15.53
CA HIS A 213 13.43 -8.76 -15.99
C HIS A 213 14.69 -8.17 -15.33
N LYS A 214 14.63 -6.95 -14.76
CA LYS A 214 15.77 -6.35 -14.05
C LYS A 214 16.01 -6.96 -12.66
N TYR A 215 15.00 -7.61 -12.06
CA TYR A 215 15.17 -8.25 -10.75
C TYR A 215 15.92 -9.59 -10.81
N MET A 216 16.05 -10.20 -11.99
CA MET A 216 16.82 -11.45 -12.16
C MET A 216 18.32 -11.24 -12.47
N ASN A 217 18.73 -10.07 -12.94
CA ASN A 217 20.12 -9.82 -13.35
C ASN A 217 20.96 -9.03 -12.33
N SER A 218 20.43 -8.74 -11.13
CA SER A 218 21.16 -7.98 -10.09
C SER A 218 21.89 -8.85 -9.07
N SER A 219 21.94 -10.18 -9.23
CA SER A 219 22.62 -11.07 -8.27
C SER A 219 24.10 -11.35 -8.59
N ASN A 220 24.68 -10.80 -9.67
CA ASN A 220 25.97 -11.31 -10.14
C ASN A 220 27.02 -10.28 -10.55
N ASN A 221 27.03 -9.06 -9.99
CA ASN A 221 28.13 -8.11 -10.24
C ASN A 221 28.44 -7.19 -9.04
N ASP A 222 28.64 -7.75 -7.85
CA ASP A 222 29.26 -7.02 -6.73
C ASP A 222 30.30 -7.90 -6.01
N THR A 223 31.41 -8.19 -6.68
CA THR A 223 32.62 -8.74 -6.04
C THR A 223 33.86 -7.96 -6.44
N HIS A 224 33.87 -6.63 -6.25
CA HIS A 224 35.12 -5.87 -6.16
C HIS A 224 35.04 -4.72 -5.16
N ILE A 225 34.72 -5.02 -3.90
CA ILE A 225 35.07 -4.14 -2.77
C ILE A 225 36.33 -4.71 -2.13
N LYS A 226 37.47 -4.07 -2.42
CA LYS A 226 38.77 -4.33 -1.78
C LYS A 226 38.63 -4.11 -0.28
N ARG A 227 38.76 -5.20 0.49
CA ARG A 227 38.81 -5.21 1.95
C ARG A 227 40.03 -4.40 2.41
N ARG A 228 39.83 -3.29 3.12
CA ARG A 228 40.85 -2.71 4.01
C ARG A 228 40.79 -3.44 5.35
N SER A 229 41.96 -3.86 5.81
CA SER A 229 42.22 -4.70 6.98
C SER A 229 41.63 -4.13 8.28
N LYS A 230 41.03 -5.02 9.09
CA LYS A 230 40.62 -4.79 10.48
C LYS A 230 41.77 -5.26 11.39
N ASP A 231 42.80 -4.44 11.53
CA ASP A 231 43.84 -4.61 12.56
C ASP A 231 44.32 -3.21 13.00
N ALA A 232 43.48 -2.46 13.73
CA ALA A 232 43.90 -1.17 14.30
C ALA A 232 43.06 -0.64 15.49
N ILE A 233 42.11 -1.39 16.05
CA ILE A 233 41.23 -0.85 17.13
C ILE A 233 41.08 -1.82 18.31
N ASN A 234 42.18 -2.46 18.74
CA ASN A 234 42.16 -3.15 20.03
C ASN A 234 43.44 -3.05 20.87
N SER A 235 44.27 -2.02 20.64
CA SER A 235 45.46 -1.74 21.46
C SER A 235 45.31 -0.54 22.41
N LYS A 236 44.10 0.04 22.58
CA LYS A 236 43.93 1.26 23.40
C LYS A 236 42.94 1.18 24.57
N VAL A 237 42.55 -0.03 25.00
CA VAL A 237 41.66 -0.22 26.17
C VAL A 237 42.32 -1.01 27.32
N LYS A 238 43.61 -1.35 27.22
CA LYS A 238 44.35 -2.09 28.26
C LYS A 238 45.36 -1.25 29.08
N GLN A 239 45.20 0.07 29.12
CA GLN A 239 46.10 0.98 29.85
C GLN A 239 45.41 1.91 30.87
N LEU A 240 44.21 1.56 31.35
CA LEU A 240 43.49 2.31 32.39
C LEU A 240 42.93 1.41 33.51
N ARG A 241 43.58 0.28 33.80
CA ARG A 241 43.24 -0.57 34.98
C ARG A 241 44.47 -1.06 35.76
N SER A 242 45.59 -0.34 35.68
CA SER A 242 46.75 -0.61 36.53
C SER A 242 47.48 0.68 36.88
N THR A 243 46.80 1.54 37.63
CA THR A 243 47.37 2.48 38.60
C THR A 243 46.28 2.80 39.61
#